data_AF-A0A0S7XW30-F1
#
_entry.id   AF-A0A0S7XW30-F1
#
_cell.length_a   1.000
_cell.length_b   1.000
_cell.length_c   1.000
_cell.angle_alpha   90.00
_cell.angle_beta   90.00
_cell.angle_gamma   90.00
#
_symmetry.space_group_name_H-M   'P 1'
#
loop_
_entity.id
_entity.type
_entity.pdbx_description
1 polymer ?
#
loop_
_entity_poly.entity_id
_entity_poly.type
_entity_poly.pdbx_seq_one_letter_code
_entity_poly.pdbx_strand_id
1 'polypeptide(L)'
;MKSAIVLSTRTIGLGVIRALGIMGVPIIAVYYDKGDMGYLSKYVKEKVYAPYLEKAEDQFIDLLPYFDHFETFFNAILFSNRHQLNRQAVEG
;
A
#
# COMPACT_ATOMS: atom_id res chain seq x y z
N MET A 1 17.64 9.03 3.19
CA MET A 1 17.50 8.28 1.91
C MET A 1 16.02 8.15 1.66
N LYS A 2 15.53 8.57 0.50
CA LYS A 2 14.10 8.71 0.26
C LYS A 2 13.40 7.36 0.07
N SER A 3 12.26 7.18 0.71
CA SER A 3 11.42 5.98 0.61
C SER A 3 10.30 6.14 -0.42
N ALA A 4 9.85 5.01 -0.96
CA ALA A 4 8.62 4.91 -1.75
C ALA A 4 7.48 4.38 -0.87
N ILE A 5 6.28 4.96 -1.04
CA ILE A 5 5.06 4.50 -0.37
C ILE A 5 4.21 3.73 -1.39
N VAL A 6 3.96 2.45 -1.11
CA VAL A 6 3.12 1.63 -1.98
C VAL A 6 1.77 1.43 -1.31
N LEU A 7 0.70 1.90 -1.97
CA LEU A 7 -0.68 1.73 -1.51
C LEU A 7 -1.28 0.51 -2.18
N SER A 8 -1.83 -0.41 -1.38
CA SER A 8 -2.24 -1.77 -1.76
C SER A 8 -1.07 -2.72 -2.00
N THR A 9 -1.17 -3.92 -1.42
CA THR A 9 -0.08 -4.89 -1.42
C THR A 9 -0.50 -6.25 -1.96
N ARG A 10 -1.54 -6.29 -2.79
CA ARG A 10 -1.88 -7.47 -3.61
C ARG A 10 -0.88 -7.67 -4.76
N THR A 11 -1.14 -8.60 -5.66
CA THR A 11 -0.21 -9.07 -6.70
C THR A 11 0.51 -7.96 -7.47
N ILE A 12 -0.20 -6.90 -7.87
CA ILE A 12 0.39 -5.77 -8.60
C ILE A 12 1.30 -4.95 -7.66
N GLY A 13 0.83 -4.60 -6.46
CA GLY A 13 1.65 -3.94 -5.43
C GLY A 13 2.90 -4.74 -5.06
N LEU A 14 2.80 -6.06 -4.93
CA LEU A 14 3.97 -6.93 -4.72
C LEU A 14 4.99 -6.84 -5.86
N GLY A 15 4.54 -6.75 -7.10
CA GLY A 15 5.41 -6.54 -8.26
C GLY A 15 6.19 -5.23 -8.18
N VAL A 16 5.49 -4.13 -7.84
CA VAL A 16 6.09 -2.81 -7.61
C VAL A 16 7.12 -2.87 -6.48
N ILE A 17 6.75 -3.45 -5.33
CA ILE A 17 7.61 -3.59 -4.15
C ILE A 17 8.90 -4.33 -4.51
N ARG A 18 8.80 -5.42 -5.30
CA ARG A 18 9.99 -6.18 -5.71
C ARG A 18 10.85 -5.42 -6.70
N ALA A 19 10.26 -4.75 -7.70
CA ALA A 19 11.00 -3.97 -8.68
C ALA A 19 11.81 -2.85 -7.99
N LEU A 20 11.14 -2.05 -7.16
CA LEU A 20 11.78 -0.96 -6.40
C LEU A 20 12.82 -1.50 -5.40
N GLY A 21 12.51 -2.61 -4.72
CA GLY A 21 13.41 -3.23 -3.76
C GLY A 21 14.71 -3.75 -4.38
N ILE A 22 14.63 -4.32 -5.59
CA ILE A 22 15.82 -4.75 -6.37
C ILE A 22 16.68 -3.54 -6.75
N MET A 23 16.06 -2.39 -7.03
CA MET A 23 16.76 -1.13 -7.31
C MET A 23 17.34 -0.45 -6.05
N GLY A 24 17.20 -1.07 -4.87
CA GLY A 24 17.72 -0.53 -3.61
C GLY A 24 16.87 0.60 -3.01
N VAL A 25 15.65 0.81 -3.52
CA VAL A 25 14.74 1.82 -2.98
C VAL A 25 14.07 1.29 -1.71
N PRO A 26 14.14 2.00 -0.56
CA PRO A 26 13.46 1.59 0.66
C PRO A 26 11.95 1.81 0.52
N ILE A 27 11.17 0.88 1.07
CA ILE A 27 9.72 0.80 0.84
C ILE A 27 8.94 0.82 2.14
N ILE A 28 7.92 1.66 2.18
CA ILE A 28 6.85 1.66 3.16
C ILE A 28 5.62 1.05 2.48
N ALA A 29 5.12 -0.05 3.03
CA ALA A 29 3.99 -0.78 2.47
C ALA A 29 2.71 -0.47 3.24
N VAL A 30 1.73 0.13 2.57
CA VAL A 30 0.41 0.41 3.15
C VAL A 30 -0.56 -0.67 2.68
N TYR A 31 -1.06 -1.46 3.63
CA TYR A 31 -1.89 -2.64 3.35
C TYR A 31 -3.23 -2.54 4.06
N TYR A 32 -4.28 -3.05 3.39
CA TYR A 32 -5.66 -2.98 3.85
C TYR A 32 -6.17 -4.32 4.39
N ASP A 33 -5.52 -5.42 4.00
CA ASP A 33 -5.92 -6.78 4.34
C ASP A 33 -4.74 -7.59 4.84
N LYS A 34 -4.95 -8.39 5.88
CA LYS A 34 -3.90 -9.28 6.41
C LYS A 34 -3.56 -10.42 5.45
N GLY A 35 -4.46 -10.75 4.52
CA GLY A 35 -4.25 -11.72 3.45
C GLY A 35 -3.45 -11.19 2.27
N ASP A 36 -3.10 -9.90 2.23
CA ASP A 36 -2.18 -9.38 1.22
C ASP A 36 -0.78 -9.97 1.41
N MET A 37 -0.04 -10.19 0.32
CA MET A 37 1.30 -10.80 0.38
C MET A 37 2.43 -9.78 0.20
N GLY A 38 2.13 -8.61 -0.38
CA GLY A 38 3.12 -7.61 -0.73
C GLY A 38 3.80 -6.96 0.47
N TYR A 39 3.05 -6.66 1.54
CA TYR A 39 3.60 -6.04 2.75
C TYR A 39 4.57 -6.98 3.51
N LEU A 40 4.53 -8.29 3.23
CA LEU A 40 5.43 -9.29 3.81
C LEU A 40 6.74 -9.45 3.03
N SER A 41 6.90 -8.78 1.90
CA SER A 41 8.11 -8.85 1.09
C SER A 41 9.35 -8.40 1.88
N LYS A 42 10.47 -9.10 1.69
CA LYS A 42 11.77 -8.76 2.32
C LYS A 42 12.29 -7.35 2.02
N TYR A 43 11.76 -6.71 0.97
CA TYR A 43 12.14 -5.36 0.56
C TYR A 43 11.37 -4.25 1.31
N VAL A 44 10.33 -4.63 2.06
CA VAL A 44 9.54 -3.70 2.89
C VAL A 44 10.33 -3.38 4.16
N LYS A 45 10.46 -2.10 4.46
CA LYS A 45 11.09 -1.59 5.68
C LYS A 45 10.07 -1.27 6.76
N GLU A 46 8.94 -0.71 6.37
CA GLU A 46 7.86 -0.31 7.27
C GLU A 46 6.51 -0.82 6.75
N LYS A 47 5.63 -1.23 7.67
CA LYS A 47 4.32 -1.80 7.34
C LYS A 47 3.25 -0.96 8.02
N VAL A 48 2.35 -0.39 7.23
CA VAL A 48 1.28 0.47 7.75
C VAL A 48 -0.05 -0.19 7.41
N TYR A 49 -0.79 -0.62 8.43
CA TYR A 49 -2.15 -1.08 8.23
C TYR A 49 -3.05 0.14 8.08
N ALA A 50 -3.84 0.18 7.01
CA ALA A 50 -4.74 1.27 6.72
C ALA A 50 -6.18 0.75 6.54
N PRO A 51 -7.19 1.58 6.85
CA PRO A 51 -8.56 1.26 6.47
C PRO A 51 -8.70 1.25 4.94
N TYR A 52 -9.68 0.49 4.45
CA TYR A 52 -10.04 0.52 3.03
C TYR A 52 -10.61 1.90 2.68
N LEU A 53 -9.99 2.59 1.72
CA LEU A 53 -10.41 3.92 1.27
C LEU A 53 -11.91 3.98 0.91
N GLU A 54 -12.42 2.94 0.23
CA GLU A 54 -13.83 2.84 -0.20
C GLU A 54 -14.83 2.76 0.96
N LYS A 55 -14.40 2.39 2.16
CA LYS A 55 -15.28 2.16 3.32
C LYS A 55 -15.10 3.18 4.43
N ALA A 56 -13.95 3.83 4.48
CA ALA A 56 -13.55 4.71 5.56
C ALA A 56 -12.52 5.73 5.06
N GLU A 57 -12.94 6.55 4.10
CA GLU A 57 -12.13 7.60 3.48
C GLU A 57 -11.58 8.57 4.53
N ASP A 58 -12.42 9.05 5.45
CA ASP A 58 -12.00 9.97 6.53
C ASP A 58 -10.86 9.39 7.37
N GLN A 59 -10.99 8.12 7.78
CA GLN A 59 -9.95 7.44 8.56
C GLN A 59 -8.66 7.23 7.77
N PHE A 60 -8.75 7.10 6.44
CA PHE A 60 -7.58 7.03 5.58
C PHE A 60 -6.92 8.41 5.43
N ILE A 61 -7.70 9.48 5.31
CA ILE A 61 -7.19 10.85 5.27
C ILE A 61 -6.48 11.19 6.59
N ASP A 62 -7.04 10.80 7.73
CA ASP A 62 -6.44 10.97 9.06
C ASP A 62 -5.09 10.23 9.20
N LEU A 63 -4.84 9.22 8.37
CA LEU A 63 -3.56 8.52 8.31
C LEU A 63 -2.50 9.30 7.51
N LEU A 64 -2.88 10.22 6.61
CA LEU A 64 -1.92 10.90 5.74
C LEU A 64 -0.81 11.67 6.49
N PRO A 65 -1.11 12.41 7.58
CA PRO A 65 -0.07 13.10 8.35
C PRO A 65 0.99 12.17 8.96
N TYR A 66 0.67 10.88 9.17
CA TYR A 66 1.66 9.91 9.64
C TYR A 66 2.82 9.75 8.65
N PHE A 67 2.57 9.95 7.35
CA PHE A 67 3.60 9.80 6.33
C PHE A 67 4.61 10.95 6.28
N ASP A 68 4.31 12.10 6.89
CA ASP A 68 5.20 13.27 6.94
C ASP A 68 6.48 12.99 7.73
N HIS A 69 6.48 11.96 8.59
CA HIS A 69 7.66 11.51 9.33
C HIS A 69 8.70 10.81 8.45
N PHE A 70 8.35 10.41 7.23
CA PHE A 70 9.28 9.72 6.34
C PHE A 70 9.88 10.69 5.33
N GLU A 71 11.21 10.64 5.17
CA GLU A 71 11.82 11.20 3.97
C GLU A 71 11.35 10.40 2.75
N THR A 72 10.43 10.95 1.96
CA THR A 72 9.84 10.27 0.79
C THR A 72 10.29 10.90 -0.53
N PHE A 73 10.25 10.11 -1.60
CA PHE A 73 10.33 10.67 -2.95
C PHE A 73 9.03 11.43 -3.24
N PHE A 74 9.15 12.68 -3.70
CA PHE A 74 8.07 13.64 -3.94
C PHE A 74 6.95 13.14 -4.89
N ASN A 75 7.14 11.99 -5.57
CA ASN A 75 6.20 11.41 -6.55
C ASN A 75 5.94 9.90 -6.38
N ALA A 76 6.27 9.28 -5.24
CA ALA A 76 6.26 7.82 -5.12
C ALA A 76 5.08 7.26 -4.30
N ILE A 77 3.86 7.74 -4.54
CA ILE A 77 2.64 7.05 -4.13
C ILE A 77 2.16 6.22 -5.32
N LEU A 78 2.47 4.92 -5.33
CA LEU A 78 1.96 4.02 -6.36
C LEU A 78 0.64 3.41 -5.92
N PHE A 79 -0.43 3.75 -6.64
CA PHE A 79 -1.74 3.11 -6.51
C PHE A 79 -1.78 1.87 -7.39
N SER A 80 -1.95 0.72 -6.75
CA SER A 80 -2.23 -0.52 -7.44
C SER A 80 -3.70 -0.90 -7.20
N ASN A 81 -4.62 -0.28 -7.94
CA ASN A 81 -6.04 -0.61 -7.83
C ASN A 81 -6.52 -1.45 -9.02
N ARG A 82 -7.01 -2.65 -8.75
CA ARG A 82 -7.83 -3.43 -9.70
C ARG A 82 -9.17 -3.54 -8.99
N HIS A 83 -10.16 -2.75 -9.43
CA HIS A 83 -11.53 -2.73 -8.91
C HIS A 83 -11.92 -4.08 -8.27
N GLN A 84 -12.17 -4.07 -6.97
CA GLN A 84 -12.71 -5.22 -6.24
C GLN A 84 -14.25 -5.21 -6.35
N LEU A 85 -14.75 -5.09 -7.58
CA LEU A 85 -16.15 -5.32 -7.92
C LEU A 85 -16.40 -6.84 -7.94
N ASN A 86 -17.14 -7.32 -6.94
CA ASN A 86 -17.90 -8.59 -6.86
C ASN A 86 -17.65 -9.38 -5.57
N ARG A 87 -18.33 -8.98 -4.50
CA ARG A 87 -18.96 -9.89 -3.51
C ARG A 87 -20.14 -9.21 -2.80
N GLN A 88 -21.15 -8.81 -3.57
CA GLN A 88 -22.54 -8.65 -3.12
C GLN A 88 -23.47 -8.96 -4.31
N ALA A 89 -23.46 -10.21 -4.76
CA ALA A 89 -24.41 -10.71 -5.76
C ALA A 89 -24.48 -12.25 -5.69
N VAL A 90 -24.65 -12.82 -4.49
CA VAL A 90 -25.16 -14.19 -4.30
C VAL A 90 -25.90 -14.29 -2.96
N GLU A 91 -26.83 -13.37 -2.71
CA GLU A 91 -27.96 -13.62 -1.78
C GLU A 91 -29.16 -12.88 -2.36
N GLY A 92 -29.97 -13.62 -3.10
CA GLY A 92 -31.22 -13.23 -3.74
C GLY A 92 -31.96 -14.49 -4.13
#